data_AF-A0A965VXB7-F1
#
_entry.id   AF-A0A965VXB7-F1
#
_cell.length_a   1.000
_cell.length_b   1.000
_cell.length_c   1.000
_cell.angle_alpha   90.00
_cell.angle_beta   90.00
_cell.angle_gamma   90.00
#
_symmetry.space_group_name_H-M   'P 1'
#
loop_
_entity.id
_entity.type
_entity.pdbx_description
1 polymer ?
#
loop_
_entity_poly.entity_id
_entity_poly.type
_entity_poly.pdbx_seq_one_letter_code
_entity_poly.pdbx_strand_id
1 'polypeptide(L)'
;MGKINSRAKGAAGERELANYLREQGWQKARRSQQYAGNPEGGSGDVVCENFPFHIEGKRCQALKPEEWMEQSKRDCPAGKIPAVFFRRNGRKEWLVILTADSACELARQLAPANVTIEYAPNQPTHTTVAKGFYVQEQSDLSTINPNK
;
A
#
# COMPACT_ATOMS: atom_id res chain seq x y z
N MET A 1 -33.13 18.81 -0.87
CA MET A 1 -31.96 18.07 -0.35
C MET A 1 -30.90 18.04 -1.45
N GLY A 2 -29.82 18.83 -1.33
CA GLY A 2 -28.82 18.94 -2.39
C GLY A 2 -28.08 17.62 -2.63
N LYS A 3 -27.97 17.20 -3.89
CA LYS A 3 -27.29 15.96 -4.30
C LYS A 3 -25.82 16.05 -3.88
N ILE A 4 -25.41 15.23 -2.92
CA ILE A 4 -24.02 15.18 -2.45
C ILE A 4 -23.11 14.88 -3.65
N ASN A 5 -22.22 15.81 -3.99
CA ASN A 5 -21.24 15.60 -5.05
C ASN A 5 -20.12 14.68 -4.55
N SER A 6 -20.34 13.36 -4.65
CA SER A 6 -19.40 12.32 -4.23
C SER A 6 -18.02 12.50 -4.89
N ARG A 7 -17.98 12.92 -6.17
CA ARG A 7 -16.73 13.17 -6.91
C ARG A 7 -15.91 14.30 -6.30
N ALA A 8 -16.55 15.41 -5.96
CA ALA A 8 -15.87 16.54 -5.32
C ALA A 8 -15.32 16.15 -3.93
N LYS A 9 -16.06 15.33 -3.17
CA LYS A 9 -15.61 14.82 -1.87
C LYS A 9 -14.42 13.87 -1.99
N GLY A 10 -14.44 12.95 -2.96
CA GLY A 10 -13.31 12.05 -3.27
C GLY A 10 -12.05 12.86 -3.58
N ALA A 11 -12.15 13.75 -4.58
CA ALA A 11 -11.02 14.58 -4.99
C ALA A 11 -10.49 15.51 -3.89
N ALA A 12 -11.32 15.92 -2.92
CA ALA A 12 -10.87 16.67 -1.75
C ALA A 12 -10.08 15.78 -0.76
N GLY A 13 -10.56 14.56 -0.51
CA GLY A 13 -9.84 13.58 0.32
C GLY A 13 -8.50 13.19 -0.27
N GLU A 14 -8.43 12.97 -1.59
CA GLU A 14 -7.19 12.60 -2.28
C GLU A 14 -6.16 13.74 -2.29
N ARG A 15 -6.61 15.00 -2.44
CA ARG A 15 -5.73 16.17 -2.27
C ARG A 15 -5.19 16.28 -0.85
N GLU A 16 -6.04 16.05 0.15
CA GLU A 16 -5.63 16.06 1.55
C GLU A 16 -4.58 14.97 1.85
N LEU A 17 -4.75 13.77 1.29
CA LEU A 17 -3.78 12.69 1.41
C LEU A 17 -2.45 13.05 0.74
N ALA A 18 -2.48 13.62 -0.48
CA ALA A 18 -1.28 14.08 -1.15
C ALA A 18 -0.54 15.15 -0.32
N ASN A 19 -1.29 16.10 0.27
CA ASN A 19 -0.71 17.11 1.16
C ASN A 19 -0.06 16.47 2.39
N TYR A 20 -0.74 15.53 3.04
CA TYR A 20 -0.19 14.78 4.16
C TYR A 20 1.14 14.10 3.81
N LEU A 21 1.22 13.41 2.66
CA LEU A 21 2.46 12.77 2.22
C LEU A 21 3.59 13.78 1.98
N ARG A 22 3.28 14.95 1.41
CA ARG A 22 4.25 16.04 1.27
C ARG A 22 4.74 16.56 2.62
N GLU A 23 3.86 16.69 3.60
CA GLU A 23 4.23 17.06 4.98
C GLU A 23 5.13 16.00 5.64
N GLN A 24 4.99 14.72 5.26
CA GLN A 24 5.87 13.63 5.69
C GLN A 24 7.19 13.53 4.90
N GLY A 25 7.48 14.49 4.01
CA GLY A 25 8.73 14.54 3.23
C GLY A 25 8.63 14.02 1.79
N TRP A 26 7.50 13.42 1.39
CA TRP A 26 7.28 12.94 0.02
C TRP A 26 6.82 14.08 -0.90
N GLN A 27 7.70 15.07 -1.11
CA GLN A 27 7.35 16.35 -1.75
C GLN A 27 6.72 16.23 -3.16
N LYS A 28 7.03 15.14 -3.88
CA LYS A 28 6.47 14.87 -5.23
C LYS A 28 5.04 14.27 -5.19
N ALA A 29 4.46 14.02 -4.02
CA ALA A 29 3.14 13.40 -3.92
C ALA A 29 2.04 14.32 -4.48
N ARG A 30 1.21 13.76 -5.37
CA ARG A 30 0.10 14.46 -6.03
C ARG A 30 -1.06 13.52 -6.31
N ARG A 31 -2.28 14.05 -6.37
CA ARG A 31 -3.45 13.30 -6.84
C ARG A 31 -3.23 12.84 -8.29
N SER A 32 -3.65 11.62 -8.62
CA SER A 32 -3.65 11.16 -10.01
C SER A 32 -4.70 11.90 -10.84
N GLN A 33 -4.52 11.89 -12.16
CA GLN A 33 -5.53 12.34 -13.11
C GLN A 33 -5.79 11.19 -14.07
N GLN A 34 -6.98 10.60 -14.00
CA GLN A 34 -7.38 9.45 -14.84
C GLN A 34 -7.42 9.75 -16.37
N TYR A 35 -7.24 11.01 -16.80
CA TYR A 35 -7.44 11.44 -18.20
C TYR A 35 -6.26 12.18 -18.85
N ALA A 36 -5.17 12.42 -18.12
CA ALA A 36 -3.95 12.93 -18.72
C ALA A 36 -3.09 11.71 -19.00
N GLY A 37 -2.89 11.34 -20.27
CA GLY A 37 -2.13 10.17 -20.75
C GLY A 37 -0.66 10.20 -20.30
N ASN A 38 -0.47 10.10 -18.99
CA ASN A 38 0.79 10.27 -18.33
C ASN A 38 1.46 8.90 -18.27
N PRO A 39 2.63 8.71 -18.90
CA PRO A 39 3.35 7.45 -18.82
C PRO A 39 3.78 7.09 -17.38
N GLU A 40 3.78 8.05 -16.45
CA GLU A 40 4.01 7.85 -15.02
C GLU A 40 2.72 7.63 -14.19
N GLY A 41 1.56 7.68 -14.85
CA GLY A 41 0.24 7.71 -14.23
C GLY A 41 -0.24 6.33 -13.82
N GLY A 42 0.27 5.84 -12.68
CA GLY A 42 -0.37 4.73 -11.99
C GLY A 42 -1.85 5.03 -11.69
N SER A 43 -2.70 4.02 -11.77
CA SER A 43 -4.15 4.07 -11.51
C SER A 43 -4.53 4.42 -10.06
N GLY A 44 -3.55 4.60 -9.16
CA GLY A 44 -3.80 4.92 -7.76
C GLY A 44 -4.34 6.34 -7.57
N ASP A 45 -5.04 6.58 -6.46
CA ASP A 45 -5.65 7.87 -6.15
C ASP A 45 -4.61 8.98 -5.94
N VAL A 46 -3.45 8.62 -5.38
CA VAL A 46 -2.30 9.50 -5.16
C VAL A 46 -1.05 8.81 -5.69
N VAL A 47 -0.23 9.56 -6.45
CA VAL A 47 1.02 9.08 -7.01
C VAL A 47 2.20 9.85 -6.45
N CYS A 48 3.28 9.13 -6.17
CA CYS A 48 4.57 9.66 -5.79
C CYS A 48 5.64 8.67 -6.26
N GLU A 49 6.46 9.09 -7.23
CA GLU A 49 7.38 8.23 -7.98
C GLU A 49 8.27 7.35 -7.07
N ASN A 50 8.90 7.98 -6.08
CA ASN A 50 9.82 7.33 -5.14
C ASN A 50 9.12 6.71 -3.92
N PHE A 51 7.79 6.71 -3.86
CA PHE A 51 7.05 6.11 -2.76
C PHE A 51 6.77 4.62 -3.04
N PRO A 52 7.08 3.69 -2.11
CA PRO A 52 7.04 2.25 -2.41
C PRO A 52 5.62 1.67 -2.55
N PHE A 53 4.59 2.41 -2.13
CA PHE A 53 3.21 1.93 -2.15
C PHE A 53 2.40 2.43 -3.35
N HIS A 54 1.53 1.56 -3.85
CA HIS A 54 0.38 1.97 -4.65
C HIS A 54 -0.73 2.41 -3.69
N ILE A 55 -1.14 3.68 -3.78
CA ILE A 55 -2.01 4.32 -2.79
C ILE A 55 -3.45 4.32 -3.28
N GLU A 56 -4.31 3.62 -2.56
CA GLU A 56 -5.77 3.77 -2.61
C GLU A 56 -6.23 4.64 -1.43
N GLY A 57 -6.83 5.80 -1.68
CA GLY A 57 -7.15 6.81 -0.67
C GLY A 57 -8.63 6.80 -0.27
N LYS A 58 -8.95 6.42 0.97
CA LYS A 58 -10.34 6.36 1.46
C LYS A 58 -10.59 7.32 2.62
N ARG A 59 -11.35 8.38 2.37
CA ARG A 59 -11.87 9.29 3.41
C ARG A 59 -13.37 9.11 3.59
N CYS A 60 -13.78 8.35 4.60
CA CYS A 60 -15.19 8.03 4.84
C CYS A 60 -15.47 7.70 6.32
N GLN A 61 -16.70 7.32 6.67
CA GLN A 61 -17.03 6.91 8.04
C GLN A 61 -16.91 5.40 8.26
N ALA A 62 -17.40 4.60 7.31
CA ALA A 62 -17.40 3.14 7.39
C ALA A 62 -16.13 2.54 6.78
N LEU A 63 -15.60 1.48 7.38
CA LEU A 63 -14.45 0.74 6.87
C LEU A 63 -14.92 -0.42 5.98
N LYS A 64 -14.22 -0.67 4.87
CA LYS A 64 -14.43 -1.85 4.01
C LYS A 64 -13.09 -2.43 3.55
N PRO A 65 -12.29 -2.99 4.45
CA PRO A 65 -10.89 -3.31 4.20
C PRO A 65 -10.70 -4.31 3.06
N GLU A 66 -11.56 -5.34 2.95
CA GLU A 66 -11.45 -6.37 1.91
C GLU A 66 -11.73 -5.80 0.51
N GLU A 67 -12.82 -5.05 0.34
CA GLU A 67 -13.22 -4.41 -0.93
C GLU A 67 -12.12 -3.44 -1.41
N TRP A 68 -11.61 -2.61 -0.50
CA TRP A 68 -10.59 -1.62 -0.84
C TRP A 68 -9.23 -2.24 -1.13
N MET A 69 -8.85 -3.28 -0.38
CA MET A 69 -7.61 -4.00 -0.65
C MET A 69 -7.69 -4.80 -1.96
N GLU A 70 -8.85 -5.33 -2.34
CA GLU A 70 -9.02 -5.98 -3.64
C GLU A 70 -8.84 -4.97 -4.79
N GLN A 71 -9.44 -3.78 -4.68
CA GLN A 71 -9.25 -2.68 -5.62
C GLN A 71 -7.78 -2.29 -5.72
N SER A 72 -7.14 -2.01 -4.58
CA SER A 72 -5.73 -1.62 -4.51
C SER A 72 -4.80 -2.68 -5.12
N LYS A 73 -5.05 -3.98 -4.88
CA LYS A 73 -4.25 -5.07 -5.48
C LYS A 73 -4.42 -5.14 -6.99
N ARG A 74 -5.64 -4.99 -7.49
CA ARG A 74 -5.96 -5.05 -8.93
C ARG A 74 -5.27 -3.94 -9.71
N ASP A 75 -5.24 -2.74 -9.13
CA ASP A 75 -4.74 -1.53 -9.77
C ASP A 75 -3.23 -1.30 -9.49
N CYS A 76 -2.61 -2.09 -8.61
CA CYS A 76 -1.21 -1.94 -8.25
C CYS A 76 -0.28 -2.32 -9.41
N PRO A 77 0.61 -1.42 -9.87
CA PRO A 77 1.63 -1.76 -10.84
C PRO A 77 2.69 -2.69 -10.22
N ALA A 78 3.42 -3.40 -11.09
CA ALA A 78 4.57 -4.20 -10.68
C ALA A 78 5.61 -3.35 -9.94
N GLY A 79 6.24 -3.91 -8.90
CA GLY A 79 7.28 -3.23 -8.12
C GLY A 79 6.77 -2.24 -7.06
N LYS A 80 5.44 -2.12 -6.87
CA LYS A 80 4.84 -1.38 -5.75
C LYS A 80 4.11 -2.34 -4.81
N ILE A 81 3.93 -1.92 -3.56
CA ILE A 81 3.13 -2.64 -2.56
C ILE A 81 1.71 -2.03 -2.52
N PRO A 82 0.62 -2.79 -2.74
CA PRO A 82 -0.73 -2.26 -2.63
C PRO A 82 -1.04 -1.87 -1.17
N ALA A 83 -1.56 -0.66 -0.97
CA ALA A 83 -1.92 -0.14 0.34
C ALA A 83 -3.15 0.76 0.28
N VAL A 84 -4.00 0.66 1.29
CA VAL A 84 -5.12 1.59 1.47
C VAL A 84 -4.79 2.58 2.57
N PHE A 85 -4.82 3.86 2.23
CA PHE A 85 -4.69 4.97 3.17
C PHE A 85 -6.10 5.41 3.57
N PHE A 86 -6.47 5.09 4.80
CA PHE A 86 -7.80 5.36 5.34
C PHE A 86 -7.75 6.49 6.37
N ARG A 87 -8.71 7.41 6.26
CA ARG A 87 -8.98 8.36 7.34
C ARG A 87 -10.48 8.48 7.58
N ARG A 88 -10.84 8.37 8.85
CA ARG A 88 -12.22 8.55 9.29
C ARG A 88 -12.60 10.02 9.30
N ASN A 89 -13.78 10.34 8.76
CA ASN A 89 -14.30 11.70 8.72
C ASN A 89 -14.34 12.33 10.13
N GLY A 90 -13.75 13.52 10.28
CA GLY A 90 -13.63 14.24 11.55
C GLY A 90 -12.39 13.87 12.38
N ARG A 91 -11.61 12.86 11.96
CA ARG A 91 -10.31 12.52 12.56
C ARG A 91 -9.18 13.12 11.74
N LYS A 92 -8.04 13.34 12.37
CA LYS A 92 -6.83 13.89 11.72
C LYS A 92 -5.84 12.82 11.27
N GLU A 93 -5.90 11.64 11.86
CA GLU A 93 -4.95 10.55 11.66
C GLU A 93 -5.28 9.73 10.40
N TRP A 94 -4.27 9.56 9.54
CA TRP A 94 -4.30 8.59 8.45
C TRP A 94 -3.78 7.24 8.95
N LEU A 95 -4.55 6.20 8.71
CA LEU A 95 -4.17 4.82 8.96
C LEU A 95 -3.83 4.16 7.63
N VAL A 96 -2.97 3.14 7.68
CA VAL A 96 -2.62 2.32 6.51
C VAL A 96 -3.14 0.90 6.74
N ILE A 97 -3.77 0.34 5.72
CA ILE A 97 -4.17 -1.06 5.67
C ILE A 97 -3.23 -1.75 4.68
N LEU A 98 -2.58 -2.80 5.15
CA LEU A 98 -1.74 -3.71 4.39
C LEU A 98 -2.23 -5.14 4.60
N THR A 99 -1.91 -6.05 3.68
CA THR A 99 -1.97 -7.47 4.02
C THR A 99 -0.92 -7.79 5.08
N ALA A 100 -1.18 -8.81 5.90
CA ALA A 100 -0.20 -9.30 6.86
C ALA A 100 1.12 -9.68 6.16
N ASP A 101 1.04 -10.32 5.00
CA ASP A 101 2.21 -10.67 4.19
C ASP A 101 3.08 -9.45 3.82
N SER A 102 2.46 -8.36 3.37
CA SER A 102 3.18 -7.12 3.05
C SER A 102 3.78 -6.47 4.30
N ALA A 103 3.08 -6.52 5.44
CA ALA A 103 3.61 -6.01 6.70
C ALA A 103 4.83 -6.84 7.18
N CYS A 104 4.79 -8.16 7.02
CA CYS A 104 5.92 -9.04 7.34
C CYS A 104 7.12 -8.81 6.40
N GLU A 105 6.88 -8.53 5.12
CA GLU A 105 7.93 -8.13 4.18
C GLU A 105 8.63 -6.84 4.63
N LEU A 106 7.86 -5.80 4.96
CA LEU A 106 8.41 -4.55 5.48
C LEU A 106 9.17 -4.78 6.80
N ALA A 107 8.62 -5.59 7.70
CA ALA A 107 9.28 -5.91 8.96
C ALA A 107 10.65 -6.58 8.74
N ARG A 108 10.79 -7.43 7.71
CA ARG A 108 12.08 -8.03 7.35
C ARG A 108 13.08 -7.01 6.81
N GLN A 109 12.62 -6.03 6.04
CA GLN A 109 13.49 -4.95 5.53
C GLN A 109 13.95 -3.98 6.63
N LEU A 110 13.10 -3.77 7.64
CA LEU A 110 13.40 -2.92 8.79
C LEU A 110 14.15 -3.65 9.90
N ALA A 111 14.17 -4.98 9.87
CA ALA A 111 14.82 -5.78 10.90
C ALA A 111 16.31 -5.41 10.99
N PRO A 112 16.85 -5.24 12.22
CA PRO A 112 18.27 -5.02 12.41
C PRO A 112 19.11 -6.14 11.76
N ALA A 113 20.31 -5.80 11.28
CA ALA A 113 21.19 -6.75 10.59
C ALA A 113 21.61 -7.97 11.45
N ASN A 114 21.46 -7.89 12.78
CA ASN A 114 21.74 -8.99 13.70
C ASN A 114 20.55 -9.95 13.91
N VAL A 115 19.41 -9.70 13.25
CA VAL A 115 18.29 -10.64 13.25
C VAL A 115 18.57 -11.74 12.23
N THR A 116 18.58 -12.98 12.69
CA THR A 116 18.56 -14.15 11.80
C THR A 116 17.12 -14.48 11.45
N ILE A 117 16.77 -14.39 10.17
CA ILE A 117 15.46 -14.81 9.68
C ILE A 117 15.55 -16.31 9.39
N GLU A 118 14.93 -17.11 10.26
CA GLU A 118 14.83 -18.56 10.07
C GLU A 118 13.61 -18.88 9.19
N TYR A 119 13.85 -19.63 8.11
CA TYR A 119 12.78 -20.05 7.20
C TYR A 119 12.22 -21.39 7.65
N ALA A 120 10.90 -21.52 7.68
CA ALA A 120 10.26 -22.80 7.94
C ALA A 120 10.53 -23.75 6.74
N PRO A 121 11.05 -24.96 6.96
CA PRO A 121 11.43 -25.87 5.87
C PRO A 121 10.24 -26.53 5.17
N ASN A 122 9.04 -26.46 5.76
CA ASN A 122 7.83 -27.11 5.25
C ASN A 122 6.66 -26.12 5.18
N GLN A 123 5.74 -26.37 4.24
CA GLN A 123 4.49 -25.62 4.07
C GLN A 123 3.68 -25.63 5.39
N PRO A 124 3.03 -24.52 5.81
CA PRO A 124 2.46 -24.41 7.13
C PRO A 124 1.21 -25.29 7.22
N THR A 125 0.97 -25.86 8.39
CA THR A 125 -0.17 -26.77 8.66
C THR A 125 -1.53 -26.09 8.76
N HIS A 126 -1.57 -24.75 8.69
CA HIS A 126 -2.81 -23.96 8.77
C HIS A 126 -3.10 -23.21 7.48
N THR A 127 -4.35 -23.26 7.06
CA THR A 127 -4.92 -22.85 5.77
C THR A 127 -5.13 -21.35 5.58
N THR A 128 -4.70 -20.50 6.51
CA THR A 128 -4.55 -19.08 6.21
C THR A 128 -3.34 -18.95 5.29
N VAL A 129 -3.60 -19.02 3.98
CA VAL A 129 -2.61 -18.98 2.91
C VAL A 129 -1.95 -17.60 2.87
N ALA A 130 -1.11 -17.30 3.86
CA ALA A 130 0.12 -16.64 3.52
C ALA A 130 0.77 -17.59 2.51
N LYS A 131 1.02 -17.13 1.28
CA LYS A 131 1.98 -17.80 0.39
C LYS A 131 3.34 -17.62 1.04
N GLY A 132 3.53 -18.24 2.21
CA GLY A 132 4.60 -17.95 3.12
C GLY A 132 5.92 -17.98 2.37
N PHE A 133 6.84 -17.16 2.85
CA PHE A 133 8.22 -17.15 2.40
C PHE A 133 8.83 -18.51 2.76
N TYR A 134 8.53 -19.51 1.94
CA TYR A 134 9.17 -20.82 1.94
C TYR A 134 10.20 -20.76 0.82
N VAL A 135 11.45 -20.77 1.24
CA VAL A 135 12.60 -20.96 0.35
C VAL A 135 12.58 -22.45 0.01
N GLN A 136 12.27 -22.81 -1.23
CA GLN A 136 12.33 -24.21 -1.65
C GLN A 136 13.77 -24.64 -1.86
N GLU A 137 14.62 -23.71 -2.31
CA GLU A 137 16.04 -23.94 -2.56
C GLU A 137 16.90 -22.77 -2.06
N GLN A 138 18.14 -23.04 -1.63
CA GLN A 138 19.05 -22.04 -1.05
C GLN A 138 19.31 -20.82 -1.95
N SER A 139 19.11 -20.95 -3.28
CA SER A 139 19.16 -19.86 -4.26
C SER A 139 18.05 -18.81 -4.08
N ASP A 140 16.89 -19.18 -3.53
CA ASP A 140 15.76 -18.28 -3.30
C ASP A 140 16.06 -17.28 -2.18
N LEU A 141 17.08 -17.53 -1.35
CA LEU A 141 17.56 -16.56 -0.35
C LEU A 141 18.13 -15.29 -0.99
N SER A 142 18.62 -15.38 -2.23
CA SER A 142 19.24 -14.26 -2.93
C SER A 142 18.23 -13.23 -3.48
N THR A 143 16.98 -13.63 -3.69
CA THR A 143 15.87 -12.77 -4.14
C THR A 143 15.10 -12.14 -2.97
N ILE A 144 15.38 -12.56 -1.73
CA ILE A 144 14.70 -12.12 -0.50
C ILE A 144 15.58 -11.15 0.31
N ASN A 145 16.85 -10.96 -0.07
CA ASN A 145 17.74 -10.03 0.61
C ASN A 145 17.62 -8.62 0.01
N PRO A 146 16.99 -7.64 0.71
CA PRO A 146 16.84 -6.27 0.21
C PRO A 146 18.15 -5.47 0.21
N ASN A 147 19.23 -6.01 0.80
CA ASN A 147 20.53 -5.35 0.92
C ASN A 147 21.57 -5.81 -0.13
N LYS A 148 21.11 -6.27 -1.30
CA LYS A 148 21.97 -6.43 -2.49
C LYS A 148 21.76 -5.28 -3.47
#